data_AF-A0A845YVW4-F1
#
_entry.id   AF-A0A845YVW4-F1
#
_cell.length_a   1.000
_cell.length_b   1.000
_cell.length_c   1.000
_cell.angle_alpha   90.00
_cell.angle_beta   90.00
_cell.angle_gamma   90.00
#
_symmetry.space_group_name_H-M   'P 1'
#
loop_
_entity.id
_entity.type
_entity.pdbx_description
1 polymer ?
#
loop_
_entity_poly.entity_id
_entity_poly.type
_entity_poly.pdbx_seq_one_letter_code
_entity_poly.pdbx_strand_id
1 'polypeptide(L)'
;MYGCQQELIKSPENVPFLEYLCITANKLINCGIYLARQWYFKLRYITGKYDLEKKLKSYRNYQFLYSQAAQQTLRGVAEAFKSYKELSNKYKKAELTDNPQWPKYRKKGGMGVITYPCASFKT
;
A
#
# COMPACT_ATOMS: atom_id res chain seq x y z
N MET A 1 3.13 10.93 19.96
CA MET A 1 3.95 10.52 18.80
C MET A 1 4.76 9.32 19.28
N TYR A 2 4.48 8.11 18.79
CA TYR A 2 5.29 6.95 19.18
C TYR A 2 6.69 7.14 18.58
N GLY A 3 7.73 7.16 19.43
CA GLY A 3 9.11 7.23 18.97
C GLY A 3 9.46 5.91 18.30
N CYS A 4 9.52 5.90 16.97
CA CYS A 4 9.98 4.74 16.23
C CYS A 4 11.50 4.88 16.02
N GLN A 5 12.29 3.99 16.62
CA GLN A 5 13.71 3.89 16.36
C GLN A 5 13.93 3.20 15.00
N GLN A 6 14.65 3.87 14.10
CA GLN A 6 15.09 3.27 12.84
C GLN A 6 16.44 2.60 13.07
N GLU A 7 16.51 1.30 12.82
CA GLU A 7 17.77 0.57 12.88
C GLU A 7 18.20 0.15 11.48
N LEU A 8 19.45 0.46 11.13
CA LEU A 8 20.06 -0.02 9.90
C LEU A 8 20.42 -1.50 10.06
N ILE A 9 19.95 -2.32 9.13
CA ILE A 9 20.27 -3.75 9.11
C ILE A 9 21.73 -3.91 8.69
N LYS A 10 22.57 -4.44 9.59
CA LYS A 10 24.02 -4.61 9.40
C LYS A 10 24.42 -5.96 8.80
N SER A 11 23.46 -6.84 8.50
CA SER A 11 23.71 -8.17 7.94
C SER A 11 23.62 -8.10 6.40
N PRO A 12 24.76 -8.13 5.68
CA PRO A 12 24.80 -7.99 4.24
C PRO A 12 24.18 -9.19 3.51
N GLU A 13 24.18 -10.38 4.13
CA GLU A 13 23.61 -11.60 3.53
C GLU A 13 22.08 -11.51 3.34
N ASN A 14 21.40 -10.75 4.20
CA ASN A 14 19.95 -10.61 4.19
C ASN A 14 19.48 -9.44 3.31
N VAL A 15 20.36 -8.51 2.95
CA VAL A 15 20.02 -7.31 2.16
C VAL A 15 19.36 -7.69 0.81
N PRO A 16 19.91 -8.60 -0.01
CA PRO A 16 19.28 -8.95 -1.30
C PRO A 16 17.87 -9.53 -1.14
N PHE A 17 17.64 -10.31 -0.09
CA PHE A 17 16.33 -10.88 0.20
C PHE A 17 15.31 -9.81 0.63
N LEU A 18 15.73 -8.87 1.48
CA LEU A 18 14.89 -7.76 1.92
C LEU A 18 14.57 -6.81 0.77
N GLU A 19 15.55 -6.53 -0.09
CA GLU A 19 15.33 -5.76 -1.33
C GLU A 19 14.31 -6.45 -2.23
N TYR A 20 14.42 -7.77 -2.41
CA TYR A 20 13.45 -8.54 -3.18
C TYR A 20 12.03 -8.43 -2.62
N LEU A 21 11.88 -8.53 -1.29
CA LEU A 21 10.59 -8.34 -0.62
C LEU A 21 10.05 -6.94 -0.89
N CYS A 22 10.84 -5.90 -0.65
CA CYS A 22 10.45 -4.50 -0.86
C CYS A 22 10.07 -4.22 -2.33
N ILE A 23 10.80 -4.77 -3.30
CA ILE A 23 10.45 -4.68 -4.73
C ILE A 23 9.13 -5.40 -5.02
N THR A 24 8.91 -6.57 -4.43
CA THR A 24 7.67 -7.33 -4.58
C THR A 24 6.48 -6.57 -3.98
N ALA A 25 6.67 -5.90 -2.83
CA ALA A 25 5.67 -5.03 -2.24
C ALA A 25 5.34 -3.84 -3.15
N ASN A 26 6.35 -3.23 -3.76
CA ASN A 26 6.14 -2.15 -4.72
C ASN A 26 5.27 -2.60 -5.91
N LYS A 27 5.51 -3.81 -6.42
CA LYS A 27 4.68 -4.42 -7.46
C LYS A 27 3.24 -4.63 -6.98
N LEU A 28 3.04 -5.17 -5.77
CA LEU A 28 1.71 -5.39 -5.19
C LEU A 28 0.96 -4.06 -4.99
N ILE A 29 1.64 -3.02 -4.52
CA ILE A 29 1.08 -1.65 -4.37
C ILE A 29 0.59 -1.14 -5.73
N ASN A 30 1.40 -1.28 -6.78
CA ASN A 30 1.01 -0.86 -8.13
C ASN A 30 -0.20 -1.66 -8.66
N CYS A 31 -0.28 -2.96 -8.39
CA CYS A 31 -1.48 -3.77 -8.69
C CYS A 31 -2.72 -3.25 -7.95
N GLY A 32 -2.58 -2.93 -6.65
CA GLY A 32 -3.66 -2.35 -5.84
C GLY A 32 -4.13 -1.00 -6.39
N ILE A 33 -3.20 -0.09 -6.70
CA ILE A 33 -3.50 1.22 -7.28
C ILE A 33 -4.19 1.07 -8.64
N TYR A 34 -3.72 0.14 -9.48
CA TYR A 34 -4.33 -0.11 -10.78
C TYR A 34 -5.80 -0.53 -10.63
N LEU A 35 -6.07 -1.54 -9.79
CA LEU A 35 -7.42 -2.04 -9.57
C LEU A 35 -8.34 -0.97 -8.96
N ALA A 36 -7.84 -0.24 -7.97
CA ALA A 36 -8.55 0.86 -7.33
C ALA A 36 -8.95 1.96 -8.32
N ARG A 37 -8.03 2.37 -9.20
CA ARG A 37 -8.30 3.34 -10.26
C ARG A 37 -9.33 2.80 -11.26
N GLN A 38 -9.21 1.54 -11.67
CA GLN A 38 -10.17 0.92 -12.59
C GLN A 38 -11.59 0.95 -12.02
N TRP A 39 -11.78 0.57 -10.76
CA TRP A 39 -13.08 0.63 -10.09
C TRP A 39 -13.60 2.05 -9.97
N TYR A 40 -12.74 3.02 -9.65
CA TYR A 40 -13.17 4.40 -9.57
C TYR A 40 -13.59 4.98 -10.93
N PHE A 41 -12.77 4.82 -11.97
CA PHE A 41 -13.07 5.43 -13.27
C PHE A 41 -14.23 4.75 -13.98
N LYS A 42 -14.38 3.42 -13.84
CA LYS A 42 -15.44 2.66 -14.52
C LYS A 42 -16.74 2.60 -13.73
N LEU A 43 -16.67 2.46 -12.41
CA LEU A 43 -17.83 2.19 -11.55
C LEU A 43 -18.13 3.34 -10.57
N ARG A 44 -17.31 4.39 -10.54
CA ARG A 44 -17.34 5.45 -9.50
C ARG A 44 -17.25 4.91 -8.07
N TYR A 45 -16.71 3.69 -7.94
CA TYR A 45 -16.56 3.01 -6.67
C TYR A 45 -15.21 3.31 -6.03
N ILE A 46 -15.21 3.64 -4.73
CA ILE A 46 -14.00 3.88 -3.95
C ILE A 46 -13.75 2.64 -3.09
N THR A 47 -12.53 2.12 -3.19
CA THR A 47 -12.13 0.88 -2.54
C THR A 47 -12.31 0.94 -1.03
N GLY A 48 -13.06 -0.01 -0.49
CA GLY A 48 -13.09 -0.29 0.94
C GLY A 48 -11.80 -0.93 1.44
N LYS A 49 -11.66 -0.97 2.76
CA LYS A 49 -10.45 -1.43 3.46
C LYS A 49 -10.01 -2.85 3.06
N TYR A 50 -10.96 -3.74 2.78
CA TYR A 50 -10.70 -5.17 2.55
C TYR A 50 -10.90 -5.61 1.09
N ASP A 51 -11.29 -4.72 0.19
CA ASP A 51 -11.68 -5.14 -1.17
C ASP A 51 -10.48 -5.56 -2.01
N LEU A 52 -9.38 -4.82 -1.86
CA LEU A 52 -8.14 -5.09 -2.58
C LEU A 52 -7.53 -6.43 -2.14
N GLU A 53 -7.51 -6.73 -0.84
CA GLU A 53 -7.00 -8.01 -0.33
C GLU A 53 -7.85 -9.19 -0.81
N LYS A 54 -9.19 -9.07 -0.84
CA LYS A 54 -10.07 -10.12 -1.35
C LYS A 54 -9.83 -10.40 -2.83
N LYS A 55 -9.64 -9.37 -3.65
CA LYS A 55 -9.47 -9.52 -5.10
C LYS A 55 -8.06 -9.97 -5.51
N LEU A 56 -7.04 -9.54 -4.76
CA LEU A 56 -5.64 -9.80 -5.10
C LEU A 56 -5.04 -11.01 -4.37
N LYS A 57 -5.81 -11.71 -3.52
CA LYS A 57 -5.34 -12.86 -2.73
C LYS A 57 -4.68 -13.97 -3.57
N SER A 58 -5.18 -14.20 -4.78
CA SER A 58 -4.66 -15.22 -5.71
C SER A 58 -3.44 -14.78 -6.52
N TYR A 59 -3.06 -13.50 -6.47
CA TYR A 59 -1.92 -13.01 -7.25
C TYR A 59 -0.59 -13.48 -6.63
N ARG A 60 0.35 -13.86 -7.50
CA ARG A 60 1.67 -14.36 -7.09
C ARG A 60 2.41 -13.39 -6.16
N ASN A 61 2.36 -12.08 -6.44
CA ASN A 61 3.00 -11.06 -5.60
C ASN A 61 2.40 -11.02 -4.19
N TYR A 62 1.09 -11.25 -4.05
CA TYR A 62 0.41 -11.30 -2.75
C TYR A 62 0.84 -12.53 -1.96
N GLN A 63 0.84 -13.71 -2.61
CA GLN A 63 1.25 -14.96 -1.98
C GLN A 63 2.71 -14.93 -1.52
N PHE A 64 3.57 -14.23 -2.27
CA PHE A 64 4.98 -14.10 -1.94
C PHE A 64 5.22 -13.25 -0.66
N LEU A 65 4.38 -12.24 -0.39
CA LEU A 65 4.62 -11.25 0.65
C LEU A 65 4.24 -11.68 2.07
N TYR A 66 3.94 -12.94 2.32
CA TYR A 66 3.23 -13.42 3.53
C TYR A 66 1.87 -12.73 3.72
N SER A 67 0.86 -13.48 4.12
CA SER A 67 -0.54 -13.04 4.04
C SER A 67 -0.81 -11.73 4.79
N GLN A 68 -0.27 -11.54 5.98
CA GLN A 68 -0.50 -10.34 6.78
C GLN A 68 0.21 -9.10 6.23
N ALA A 69 1.46 -9.23 5.78
CA ALA A 69 2.22 -8.12 5.20
C ALA A 69 1.61 -7.65 3.86
N ALA A 70 1.14 -8.59 3.05
CA ALA A 70 0.40 -8.28 1.83
C ALA A 70 -0.93 -7.53 2.12
N GLN A 71 -1.69 -7.96 3.14
CA GLN A 71 -2.91 -7.28 3.58
C GLN A 71 -2.63 -5.85 4.02
N GLN A 72 -1.62 -5.64 4.86
CA GLN A 72 -1.29 -4.29 5.34
C GLN A 72 -0.84 -3.38 4.20
N THR A 73 -0.06 -3.90 3.26
CA THR A 73 0.36 -3.18 2.05
C THR A 73 -0.86 -2.70 1.25
N LEU A 74 -1.84 -3.57 1.03
CA LEU A 74 -3.06 -3.23 0.29
C LEU A 74 -4.02 -2.32 1.07
N ARG A 75 -4.07 -2.43 2.39
CA ARG A 75 -4.83 -1.52 3.26
C ARG A 75 -4.26 -0.11 3.20
N GLY A 76 -2.94 0.05 3.19
CA GLY A 76 -2.30 1.35 2.97
C GLY A 76 -2.69 1.98 1.63
N VAL A 77 -2.86 1.18 0.59
CA VAL A 77 -3.43 1.66 -0.69
C VAL A 77 -4.87 2.12 -0.50
N ALA A 78 -5.73 1.31 0.10
CA ALA A 78 -7.13 1.68 0.34
C ALA A 78 -7.28 2.96 1.19
N GLU A 79 -6.44 3.12 2.21
CA GLU A 79 -6.37 4.32 3.05
C GLU A 79 -5.95 5.55 2.25
N ALA A 80 -5.00 5.43 1.31
CA ALA A 80 -4.62 6.53 0.43
C ALA A 80 -5.79 6.99 -0.46
N PHE A 81 -6.59 6.05 -0.99
CA PHE A 81 -7.80 6.40 -1.76
C PHE A 81 -8.91 7.01 -0.90
N LYS A 82 -9.07 6.53 0.34
CA LYS A 82 -10.01 7.12 1.30
C LYS A 82 -9.60 8.56 1.65
N SER A 83 -8.32 8.77 1.95
CA SER A 83 -7.75 10.10 2.23
C SER A 83 -7.94 11.04 1.05
N TYR A 84 -7.67 10.59 -0.18
CA TYR A 84 -7.93 11.38 -1.38
C TYR A 84 -9.41 11.81 -1.48
N LYS A 85 -10.36 10.93 -1.19
CA LYS A 85 -11.80 11.27 -1.19
C LYS A 85 -12.12 12.36 -0.18
N GLU A 86 -11.63 12.21 1.04
CA GLU A 86 -11.87 13.16 2.13
C GLU A 86 -11.27 14.53 1.81
N LEU A 87 -10.02 14.56 1.32
CA LEU A 87 -9.37 15.78 0.87
C LEU A 87 -10.11 16.42 -0.31
N SER A 88 -10.58 15.63 -1.27
CA SER A 88 -11.34 16.14 -2.42
C SER A 88 -12.66 16.78 -1.98
N ASN A 89 -13.34 16.21 -0.98
CA ASN A 89 -14.55 16.80 -0.41
C ASN A 89 -14.26 18.12 0.30
N LYS A 90 -13.17 18.21 1.08
CA LYS A 90 -12.75 19.45 1.75
C LYS A 90 -12.34 20.54 0.75
N TYR A 91 -11.61 20.18 -0.30
CA TYR A 91 -11.26 21.10 -1.40
C TYR A 91 -12.52 21.65 -2.09
N LYS A 92 -13.53 20.81 -2.35
CA LYS A 92 -14.83 21.25 -2.89
C LYS A 92 -15.58 22.22 -1.98
N LYS A 93 -15.35 22.15 -0.66
CA LYS A 93 -15.90 23.09 0.33
C LYS A 93 -15.04 24.35 0.51
N ALA A 94 -13.99 24.53 -0.29
CA ALA A 94 -13.00 25.60 -0.17
C ALA A 94 -12.28 25.64 1.20
N GLU A 95 -12.23 24.52 1.93
CA GLU A 95 -11.49 24.39 3.19
C GLU A 95 -9.97 24.16 2.95
N LEU A 96 -9.57 23.89 1.71
CA LEU A 96 -8.20 23.65 1.28
C LEU A 96 -7.90 24.50 0.05
N THR A 97 -6.71 25.12 0.05
CA THR A 97 -6.17 25.85 -1.12
C THR A 97 -5.64 24.90 -2.18
N ASP A 98 -5.08 23.77 -1.76
CA ASP A 98 -4.38 22.85 -2.67
C ASP A 98 -5.31 21.75 -3.18
N ASN A 99 -5.27 21.53 -4.49
CA ASN A 99 -6.03 20.48 -5.13
C ASN A 99 -5.39 19.10 -4.82
N PRO A 100 -6.11 18.18 -4.14
CA PRO A 100 -5.56 16.87 -3.82
C PRO A 100 -5.31 16.05 -5.08
N GLN A 101 -4.21 15.30 -5.08
CA GLN A 101 -3.83 14.45 -6.19
C GLN A 101 -4.17 12.98 -5.93
N TRP A 102 -4.52 12.29 -7.01
CA TRP A 102 -4.76 10.86 -7.00
C TRP A 102 -3.51 10.07 -6.56
N PRO A 103 -3.67 8.93 -5.87
CA PRO A 103 -2.60 7.97 -5.69
C PRO A 103 -1.96 7.59 -7.04
N LYS A 104 -0.67 7.89 -7.18
CA LYS A 104 0.12 7.64 -8.40
C LYS A 104 0.80 6.28 -8.32
N TYR A 105 1.03 5.69 -9.49
CA TYR A 105 1.88 4.51 -9.58
C TYR A 105 3.29 4.83 -9.06
N ARG A 106 3.86 3.87 -8.35
CA ARG A 106 5.25 3.91 -7.91
C ARG A 106 6.19 3.54 -9.06
N LYS A 107 7.42 4.07 -9.02
CA LYS A 107 8.46 3.81 -10.03
C LYS A 107 8.75 2.30 -10.11
N LYS A 108 8.84 1.78 -11.34
CA LYS A 108 9.22 0.37 -11.60
C LYS A 108 10.64 0.14 -11.08
N GLY A 109 10.86 -0.98 -10.39
CA GLY A 109 12.14 -1.30 -9.75
C GLY A 109 12.40 -0.57 -8.43
N GLY A 110 11.50 0.35 -8.01
CA GLY A 110 11.58 0.96 -6.69
C GLY A 110 11.20 0.00 -5.56
N MET A 111 11.48 0.43 -4.33
CA MET A 111 11.15 -0.29 -3.10
C MET A 111 9.83 0.17 -2.49
N GLY A 112 9.08 -0.78 -1.96
CA GLY A 112 7.84 -0.59 -1.22
C GLY A 112 8.07 -0.84 0.26
N VAL A 113 7.43 -0.03 1.11
CA VAL A 113 7.44 -0.27 2.56
C VAL A 113 6.57 -1.49 2.84
N ILE A 114 7.09 -2.40 3.67
CA ILE A 114 6.36 -3.56 4.18
C ILE A 114 6.25 -3.43 5.68
N THR A 115 5.06 -3.74 6.21
CA THR A 115 4.79 -3.72 7.64
C THR A 115 4.38 -5.10 8.11
N TYR A 116 5.10 -5.62 9.10
CA TYR A 116 4.78 -6.86 9.80
C TYR A 116 4.20 -6.52 11.18
N PRO A 117 2.88 -6.66 11.39
CA PRO A 117 2.28 -6.37 12.69
C PRO A 117 2.70 -7.41 13.74
N CYS A 118 2.76 -7.01 15.02
CA CYS A 118 3.22 -7.90 16.11
C CYS A 118 2.45 -9.24 16.20
N ALA A 119 1.19 -9.26 15.78
CA ALA A 119 0.37 -10.48 15.69
C ALA A 119 0.92 -11.58 14.74
N SER A 120 1.96 -11.28 13.95
CA SER A 120 2.65 -12.24 13.08
C SER A 120 3.70 -13.09 13.81
N PHE A 121 4.22 -12.63 14.96
CA PHE A 121 5.28 -13.33 15.69
C PHE A 121 4.62 -14.24 16.73
N LYS A 122 4.39 -15.51 16.36
CA LYS A 122 4.19 -16.57 17.35
C LYS A 122 5.57 -17.10 17.72
N THR A 123 6.05 -16.71 18.90
CA THR A 123 7.16 -17.38 19.60
C THR A 123 6.74 -18.78 20.01
#